data_AF-A0A929KMR6-F1
#
_entry.id   AF-A0A929KMR6-F1
#
_cell.length_a   1.000
_cell.length_b   1.000
_cell.length_c   1.000
_cell.angle_alpha   90.00
_cell.angle_beta   90.00
_cell.angle_gamma   90.00
#
_symmetry.space_group_name_H-M   'P 1'
#
loop_
_entity.id
_entity.type
_entity.pdbx_description
1 polymer ?
#
loop_
_entity_poly.entity_id
_entity_poly.type
_entity_poly.pdbx_seq_one_letter_code
_entity_poly.pdbx_strand_id
1 'polypeptide(L)'
;MSSEVVDAAIHAGPAALDFGYLPIDLSFNAGDVSLETLPGLDKTIKAVTASRYVSRGWAFAPINRDRMISRRVFGLPRTHTLHCSKGDKARLEFLVWVISLFAGMRLSHYEAGFLDATPIETHTLTDMVTHHVTIGRSIGLGVAFWEQFGSKAAKGWCAAVHAYYLAQKPDLLSFEQISLAYTALDACFAVFSRAYPPDKDLSHARRIQWMCEQSDVPVPAWAIVQFEPGKRPASELSALRNSAIHEAILDEDMLGFSAVKRGSFGNLPLEMRHLACRLLVWLIGVSDPEYVGTPVDTRSRYLVTL
;
A
#
# COMPACT_ATOMS: atom_id res chain seq x y z
N MET A 1 13.47 48.20 14.39
CA MET A 1 13.67 47.05 15.29
C MET A 1 12.47 46.13 15.18
N SER A 2 12.55 45.12 14.33
CA SER A 2 11.69 43.93 14.39
C SER A 2 12.53 42.79 13.85
N SER A 3 12.87 41.87 14.76
CA SER A 3 13.79 40.77 14.55
C SER A 3 13.31 39.83 13.46
N GLU A 4 14.17 39.62 12.47
CA GLU A 4 14.22 38.39 11.68
C GLU A 4 14.32 37.21 12.66
N VAL A 5 13.25 36.43 12.78
CA VAL A 5 13.35 35.07 13.31
C VAL A 5 13.94 34.25 12.18
N VAL A 6 15.26 34.14 12.21
CA VAL A 6 16.01 33.14 11.46
C VAL A 6 15.53 31.78 11.96
N ASP A 7 14.76 31.06 11.15
CA ASP A 7 14.49 29.64 11.33
C ASP A 7 15.83 28.90 11.20
N ALA A 8 16.54 28.80 12.33
CA ALA A 8 17.65 27.90 12.48
C ALA A 8 17.09 26.48 12.34
N ALA A 9 17.32 25.87 11.18
CA ALA A 9 17.17 24.44 11.00
C ALA A 9 18.03 23.74 12.05
N ILE A 10 17.43 23.37 13.18
CA ILE A 10 18.01 22.45 14.15
C ILE A 10 18.38 21.21 13.33
N HIS A 11 19.67 21.05 13.07
CA HIS A 11 20.19 19.85 12.42
C HIS A 11 19.94 18.71 13.40
N ALA A 12 18.81 18.02 13.22
CA ALA A 12 18.47 16.88 14.01
C ALA A 12 19.61 15.86 13.89
N GLY A 13 20.16 15.44 15.04
CA GLY A 13 21.22 14.46 15.11
C GLY A 13 20.81 13.10 14.53
N PRO A 14 21.69 12.10 14.53
CA PRO A 14 21.40 10.79 13.95
C PRO A 14 20.15 10.15 14.58
N ALA A 15 19.32 9.50 13.76
CA ALA A 15 18.13 8.77 14.16
C ALA A 15 18.21 7.31 13.72
N ALA A 16 17.58 6.42 14.48
CA ALA A 16 17.44 5.01 14.15
C ALA A 16 16.00 4.53 14.41
N LEU A 17 15.54 3.54 13.63
CA LEU A 17 14.20 2.97 13.76
C LEU A 17 14.21 1.48 13.46
N ASP A 18 13.96 0.67 14.49
CA ASP A 18 13.74 -0.77 14.33
C ASP A 18 12.34 -1.05 13.77
N PHE A 19 12.25 -1.96 12.79
CA PHE A 19 10.98 -2.29 12.15
C PHE A 19 10.90 -3.76 11.67
N GLY A 20 9.69 -4.08 11.22
CA GLY A 20 9.37 -5.25 10.42
C GLY A 20 9.15 -6.54 11.20
N TYR A 21 8.78 -7.55 10.42
CA TYR A 21 9.32 -8.91 10.39
C TYR A 21 9.55 -9.14 8.90
N LEU A 22 10.80 -9.17 8.45
CA LEU A 22 11.18 -9.30 7.04
C LEU A 22 12.14 -10.49 6.94
N PRO A 23 11.73 -11.63 6.34
CA PRO A 23 12.47 -12.89 6.43
C PRO A 23 13.59 -13.00 5.37
N ILE A 24 14.33 -11.91 5.15
CA ILE A 24 15.47 -11.86 4.22
C ILE A 24 16.61 -11.09 4.88
N ASP A 25 17.84 -11.50 4.59
CA ASP A 25 19.02 -10.73 4.95
C ASP A 25 19.20 -9.60 3.92
N LEU A 26 19.21 -8.37 4.41
CA LEU A 26 19.27 -7.17 3.62
C LEU A 26 20.06 -6.08 4.34
N SER A 27 21.06 -5.57 3.63
CA SER A 27 21.84 -4.40 4.01
C SER A 27 21.98 -3.48 2.79
N PHE A 28 21.73 -2.19 2.96
CA PHE A 28 21.75 -1.23 1.88
C PHE A 28 22.06 0.18 2.37
N ASN A 29 22.69 1.00 1.53
CA ASN A 29 22.99 2.40 1.81
C ASN A 29 22.46 3.29 0.68
N ALA A 30 21.70 4.32 1.04
CA ALA A 30 21.13 5.31 0.14
C ALA A 30 21.38 6.72 0.68
N GLY A 31 22.53 7.31 0.31
CA GLY A 31 22.89 8.65 0.77
C GLY A 31 23.05 8.73 2.29
N ASP A 32 22.17 9.47 2.96
CA ASP A 32 22.18 9.67 4.41
C ASP A 32 21.41 8.60 5.20
N VAL A 33 20.77 7.64 4.51
CA VAL A 33 20.00 6.54 5.08
C VAL A 33 20.69 5.20 4.86
N SER A 34 20.76 4.36 5.90
CA SER A 34 21.16 2.96 5.79
C SER A 34 20.08 2.01 6.32
N LEU A 35 20.05 0.80 5.78
CA LEU A 35 19.22 -0.33 6.19
C LEU A 35 20.15 -1.48 6.57
N GLU A 36 19.92 -2.10 7.72
CA GLU A 36 20.68 -3.25 8.18
C GLU A 36 19.76 -4.31 8.81
N THR A 37 20.15 -5.57 8.66
CA THR A 37 19.51 -6.71 9.32
C THR A 37 19.98 -6.81 10.77
N LEU A 38 19.04 -6.95 11.70
CA LEU A 38 19.33 -7.16 13.12
C LEU A 38 19.84 -8.58 13.38
N PRO A 39 20.68 -8.79 14.42
CA PRO A 39 21.20 -10.11 14.77
C PRO A 39 20.09 -11.14 15.05
N GLY A 40 20.35 -12.39 14.67
CA GLY A 40 19.46 -13.51 15.00
C GLY A 40 18.27 -13.71 14.07
N LEU A 41 18.32 -13.16 12.85
CA LEU A 41 17.25 -13.29 11.83
C LEU A 41 16.77 -14.74 11.67
N ASP A 42 17.66 -15.72 11.47
CA ASP A 42 17.29 -17.13 11.29
C ASP A 42 16.49 -17.70 12.47
N LYS A 43 16.87 -17.32 13.70
CA LYS A 43 16.17 -17.75 14.91
C LYS A 43 14.77 -17.13 14.97
N THR A 44 14.66 -15.85 14.59
CA THR A 44 13.39 -15.12 14.52
C THR A 44 12.46 -15.72 13.48
N ILE A 45 12.95 -16.02 12.27
CA ILE A 45 12.18 -16.68 11.21
C ILE A 45 11.66 -18.03 11.71
N LYS A 46 12.53 -18.88 12.27
CA LYS A 46 12.12 -20.19 12.82
C LYS A 46 11.04 -20.05 13.91
N ALA A 47 11.18 -19.08 14.80
CA ALA A 47 10.22 -18.85 15.88
C ALA A 47 8.85 -18.37 15.37
N VAL A 48 8.83 -17.46 14.39
CA VAL A 48 7.58 -16.97 13.79
C VAL A 48 6.90 -18.06 12.98
N THR A 49 7.63 -18.76 12.12
CA THR A 49 7.06 -19.84 11.29
C THR A 49 6.52 -21.00 12.13
N ALA A 50 7.14 -21.31 13.28
CA ALA A 50 6.66 -22.34 14.20
C ALA A 50 5.50 -21.90 15.11
N SER A 51 5.09 -20.63 15.05
CA SER A 51 4.00 -20.10 15.88
C SER A 51 2.68 -20.80 15.56
N ARG A 52 1.93 -21.18 16.60
CA ARG A 52 0.58 -21.75 16.46
C ARG A 52 -0.44 -20.80 15.80
N TYR A 53 -0.10 -19.51 15.70
CA TYR A 53 -0.93 -18.50 15.04
C TYR A 53 -0.56 -18.29 13.58
N VAL A 54 0.41 -19.05 13.05
CA VAL A 54 0.75 -19.06 11.63
C VAL A 54 0.04 -20.22 10.94
N SER A 55 -0.59 -19.93 9.82
CA SER A 55 -1.22 -20.93 8.95
C SER A 55 -1.14 -20.48 7.50
N ARG A 56 -0.73 -21.38 6.60
CA ARG A 56 -0.65 -21.15 5.15
C ARG A 56 0.11 -19.87 4.76
N GLY A 57 1.22 -19.57 5.43
CA GLY A 57 2.03 -18.38 5.14
C GLY A 57 1.51 -17.07 5.75
N TRP A 58 0.48 -17.11 6.59
CA TRP A 58 -0.11 -15.95 7.27
C TRP A 58 -0.02 -16.08 8.79
N ALA A 59 0.44 -15.02 9.46
CA ALA A 59 0.30 -14.86 10.90
C ALA A 59 -1.04 -14.20 11.22
N PHE A 60 -1.85 -14.84 12.05
CA PHE A 60 -3.15 -14.37 12.49
C PHE A 60 -3.08 -13.77 13.89
N ALA A 61 -3.97 -12.82 14.15
CA ALA A 61 -4.06 -12.20 15.45
C ALA A 61 -4.46 -13.23 16.53
N PRO A 62 -3.83 -13.22 17.73
CA PRO A 62 -4.14 -14.19 18.76
C PRO A 62 -5.61 -14.13 19.22
N ILE A 63 -6.29 -15.28 19.17
CA ILE A 63 -7.61 -15.43 19.77
C ILE A 63 -7.42 -15.62 21.28
N ASN A 64 -7.90 -14.67 22.08
CA ASN A 64 -8.02 -14.89 23.51
C ASN A 64 -9.21 -15.84 23.73
N ARG A 65 -9.00 -16.98 24.39
CA ARG A 65 -10.10 -17.93 24.67
C ARG A 65 -10.87 -17.56 25.94
N ASP A 66 -10.23 -16.83 26.86
CA ASP A 66 -10.82 -16.46 28.16
C ASP A 66 -11.67 -15.19 28.09
N ARG A 67 -11.50 -14.41 27.02
CA ARG A 67 -12.40 -13.32 26.64
C ARG A 67 -12.73 -13.60 25.19
N MET A 68 -14.00 -13.79 24.82
CA MET A 68 -14.47 -13.95 23.42
C MET A 68 -14.17 -12.73 22.50
N ILE A 69 -13.14 -11.95 22.80
CA ILE A 69 -12.67 -10.77 22.10
C ILE A 69 -11.28 -11.11 21.55
N SER A 70 -11.22 -11.31 20.22
CA SER A 70 -9.95 -11.37 19.49
C SER A 70 -9.20 -10.06 19.66
N ARG A 71 -7.91 -10.12 20.01
CA ARG A 71 -7.03 -8.95 19.87
C ARG A 71 -6.73 -8.80 18.40
N ARG A 72 -7.48 -7.95 17.70
CA ARG A 72 -7.31 -7.69 16.25
C ARG A 72 -5.97 -7.04 15.90
N VAL A 73 -5.22 -6.55 16.89
CA VAL A 73 -3.91 -5.92 16.69
C VAL A 73 -2.83 -6.74 17.40
N PHE A 74 -1.75 -7.04 16.70
CA PHE A 74 -0.63 -7.83 17.23
C PHE A 74 0.71 -7.33 16.71
N GLY A 75 1.79 -7.78 17.37
CA GLY A 75 3.17 -7.48 17.00
C GLY A 75 3.86 -8.68 16.35
N LEU A 76 4.88 -8.41 15.55
CA LEU A 76 5.88 -9.39 15.13
C LEU A 76 7.27 -8.88 15.52
N PRO A 77 8.26 -9.78 15.70
CA PRO A 77 9.60 -9.40 16.10
C PRO A 77 10.28 -8.51 15.06
N ARG A 78 10.98 -7.48 15.54
CA ARG A 78 11.84 -6.63 14.71
C ARG A 78 12.98 -7.43 14.12
N THR A 79 13.28 -7.16 12.87
CA THR A 79 14.32 -7.88 12.11
C THR A 79 15.31 -6.95 11.44
N HIS A 80 14.97 -5.67 11.31
CA HIS A 80 15.78 -4.69 10.58
C HIS A 80 15.76 -3.35 11.31
N THR A 81 16.77 -2.54 11.06
CA THR A 81 16.89 -1.15 11.51
C THR A 81 17.17 -0.25 10.33
N LEU A 82 16.52 0.92 10.31
CA LEU A 82 16.93 2.03 9.47
C LEU A 82 17.73 3.02 10.31
N HIS A 83 18.84 3.52 9.77
CA HIS A 83 19.57 4.65 10.32
C HIS A 83 19.48 5.84 9.37
N CYS A 84 19.39 7.05 9.91
CA CYS A 84 19.50 8.28 9.16
C CYS A 84 20.46 9.22 9.87
N SER A 85 21.49 9.71 9.18
CA SER A 85 22.42 10.68 9.76
C SER A 85 21.78 12.05 10.00
N LYS A 86 20.70 12.39 9.28
CA LYS A 86 19.87 13.59 9.47
C LYS A 86 18.55 13.19 10.13
N GLY A 87 18.40 13.43 11.43
CA GLY A 87 17.33 12.86 12.25
C GLY A 87 15.92 13.31 11.87
N ASP A 88 15.24 12.55 11.03
CA ASP A 88 13.81 12.70 10.79
C ASP A 88 13.12 11.36 10.98
N LYS A 89 12.53 11.19 12.16
CA LYS A 89 11.79 9.96 12.50
C LYS A 89 10.63 9.73 11.55
N ALA A 90 9.90 10.78 11.16
CA ALA A 90 8.74 10.63 10.27
C ALA A 90 9.17 10.18 8.86
N ARG A 91 10.34 10.62 8.40
CA ARG A 91 10.97 10.11 7.17
C ARG A 91 11.29 8.63 7.30
N LEU A 92 11.92 8.20 8.40
CA LEU A 92 12.21 6.77 8.63
C LEU A 92 10.93 5.92 8.68
N GLU A 93 9.89 6.38 9.37
CA GLU A 93 8.60 5.71 9.44
C GLU A 93 7.96 5.52 8.06
N PHE A 94 8.08 6.54 7.18
CA PHE A 94 7.65 6.46 5.79
C PHE A 94 8.49 5.46 4.97
N LEU A 95 9.81 5.47 5.11
CA LEU A 95 10.69 4.55 4.38
C LEU A 95 10.42 3.08 4.72
N VAL A 96 9.97 2.78 5.94
CA VAL A 96 9.48 1.43 6.29
C VAL A 96 8.31 1.00 5.39
N TRP A 97 7.38 1.90 5.05
CA TRP A 97 6.28 1.61 4.14
C TRP A 97 6.73 1.48 2.69
N VAL A 98 7.75 2.23 2.27
CA VAL A 98 8.37 2.08 0.94
C VAL A 98 8.97 0.68 0.81
N ILE A 99 9.83 0.28 1.76
CA ILE A 99 10.40 -1.07 1.82
C ILE A 99 9.30 -2.13 1.86
N SER A 100 8.24 -1.88 2.65
CA SER A 100 7.09 -2.78 2.74
C SER A 100 6.44 -3.04 1.38
N LEU A 101 6.18 -1.99 0.58
CA LEU A 101 5.58 -2.12 -0.75
C LEU A 101 6.47 -2.96 -1.66
N PHE A 102 7.77 -2.65 -1.76
CA PHE A 102 8.68 -3.36 -2.64
C PHE A 102 9.00 -4.77 -2.15
N ALA A 103 8.96 -5.05 -0.85
CA ALA A 103 9.05 -6.40 -0.31
C ALA A 103 7.76 -7.22 -0.56
N GLY A 104 6.65 -6.56 -0.93
CA GLY A 104 5.36 -7.22 -1.14
C GLY A 104 4.81 -7.84 0.14
N MET A 105 5.10 -7.25 1.30
CA MET A 105 4.58 -7.70 2.59
C MET A 105 4.46 -6.53 3.55
N ARG A 106 3.50 -6.59 4.47
CA ARG A 106 3.31 -5.53 5.45
C ARG A 106 4.48 -5.50 6.43
N LEU A 107 5.07 -4.32 6.60
CA LEU A 107 6.06 -4.03 7.64
C LEU A 107 5.51 -2.93 8.55
N SER A 108 6.02 -2.87 9.77
CA SER A 108 5.63 -1.84 10.72
C SER A 108 6.75 -1.58 11.73
N HIS A 109 6.80 -0.37 12.25
CA HIS A 109 7.66 0.04 13.37
C HIS A 109 6.87 0.18 14.69
N TYR A 110 5.55 -0.03 14.69
CA TYR A 110 4.73 -0.04 15.91
C TYR A 110 4.86 -1.37 16.64
N GLU A 111 4.89 -1.35 17.98
CA GLU A 111 4.98 -2.58 18.81
C GLU A 111 3.84 -3.56 18.46
N ALA A 112 2.63 -3.04 18.23
CA ALA A 112 1.49 -3.77 17.72
C ALA A 112 1.02 -3.14 16.39
N GLY A 113 1.74 -3.44 15.30
CA GLY A 113 1.56 -2.82 13.99
C GLY A 113 0.74 -3.61 12.97
N PHE A 114 0.33 -4.84 13.29
CA PHE A 114 -0.34 -5.76 12.37
C PHE A 114 -1.81 -5.92 12.75
N LEU A 115 -2.70 -5.92 11.75
CA LEU A 115 -4.15 -5.95 11.92
C LEU A 115 -4.72 -7.23 11.33
N ASP A 116 -5.48 -7.99 12.13
CA ASP A 116 -6.15 -9.26 11.86
C ASP A 116 -5.24 -10.40 11.37
N ALA A 117 -4.57 -10.20 10.24
CA ALA A 117 -3.60 -11.13 9.68
C ALA A 117 -2.57 -10.39 8.83
N THR A 118 -1.38 -10.96 8.72
CA THR A 118 -0.30 -10.46 7.85
C THR A 118 0.47 -11.63 7.27
N PRO A 119 0.95 -11.56 6.01
CA PRO A 119 1.79 -12.62 5.50
C PRO A 119 3.15 -12.59 6.18
N ILE A 120 3.79 -13.76 6.25
CA ILE A 120 5.14 -13.95 6.79
C ILE A 120 6.17 -14.24 5.69
N GLU A 121 5.78 -14.08 4.43
CA GLU A 121 6.62 -14.28 3.24
C GLU A 121 6.55 -13.03 2.35
N THR A 122 7.67 -12.71 1.69
CA THR A 122 7.76 -11.61 0.72
C THR A 122 6.92 -11.91 -0.54
N HIS A 123 6.65 -10.87 -1.34
CA HIS A 123 5.90 -10.99 -2.60
C HIS A 123 4.49 -11.61 -2.44
N THR A 124 3.86 -11.44 -1.28
CA THR A 124 2.53 -11.99 -1.00
C THR A 124 1.41 -10.98 -1.27
N LEU A 125 1.64 -9.71 -0.92
CA LEU A 125 0.65 -8.63 -1.02
C LEU A 125 0.75 -7.83 -2.31
N THR A 126 1.71 -8.14 -3.20
CA THR A 126 1.89 -7.45 -4.48
C THR A 126 2.05 -8.47 -5.59
N ASP A 127 1.71 -8.07 -6.82
CA ASP A 127 2.03 -8.81 -8.04
C ASP A 127 3.42 -8.46 -8.59
N MET A 128 4.21 -7.70 -7.83
CA MET A 128 5.61 -7.42 -8.13
C MET A 128 6.50 -8.59 -7.73
N VAL A 129 7.44 -8.93 -8.61
CA VAL A 129 8.64 -9.67 -8.27
C VAL A 129 9.78 -8.67 -8.14
N THR A 130 10.44 -8.65 -6.99
CA THR A 130 11.54 -7.72 -6.71
C THR A 130 12.73 -8.50 -6.19
N HIS A 131 13.93 -8.12 -6.61
CA HIS A 131 15.16 -8.66 -6.01
C HIS A 131 15.49 -7.89 -4.73
N HIS A 132 16.33 -8.46 -3.87
CA HIS A 132 16.78 -7.80 -2.64
C HIS A 132 17.44 -6.43 -2.93
N VAL A 133 18.17 -6.34 -4.04
CA VAL A 133 18.77 -5.08 -4.52
C VAL A 133 17.69 -4.05 -4.87
N THR A 134 16.58 -4.45 -5.51
CA THR A 134 15.44 -3.58 -5.80
C THR A 134 14.80 -3.06 -4.51
N ILE A 135 14.62 -3.94 -3.51
CA ILE A 135 14.09 -3.53 -2.19
C ILE A 135 15.01 -2.48 -1.55
N GLY A 136 16.33 -2.69 -1.57
CA GLY A 136 17.29 -1.70 -1.09
C GLY A 136 17.22 -0.37 -1.86
N ARG A 137 17.25 -0.42 -3.20
CA ARG A 137 17.19 0.77 -4.07
C ARG A 137 15.90 1.57 -3.91
N SER A 138 14.80 0.93 -3.51
CA SER A 138 13.53 1.63 -3.22
C SER A 138 13.67 2.70 -2.13
N ILE A 139 14.64 2.59 -1.22
CA ILE A 139 14.93 3.62 -0.22
C ILE A 139 15.27 4.94 -0.91
N GLY A 140 16.04 4.92 -1.99
CA GLY A 140 16.39 6.11 -2.77
C GLY A 140 15.16 6.80 -3.36
N LEU A 141 14.19 6.04 -3.86
CA LEU A 141 12.91 6.58 -4.34
C LEU A 141 12.11 7.24 -3.22
N GLY A 142 12.03 6.57 -2.06
CA GLY A 142 11.40 7.14 -0.88
C GLY A 142 12.07 8.44 -0.44
N VAL A 143 13.39 8.48 -0.41
CA VAL A 143 14.14 9.72 -0.10
C VAL A 143 13.77 10.84 -1.08
N ALA A 144 13.82 10.57 -2.38
CA ALA A 144 13.46 11.56 -3.40
C ALA A 144 12.01 12.04 -3.25
N PHE A 145 11.06 11.12 -3.03
CA PHE A 145 9.65 11.45 -2.80
C PHE A 145 9.47 12.34 -1.56
N TRP A 146 10.15 12.02 -0.46
CA TRP A 146 10.10 12.79 0.78
C TRP A 146 10.62 14.21 0.59
N GLU A 147 11.77 14.35 -0.08
CA GLU A 147 12.40 15.63 -0.36
C GLU A 147 11.53 16.50 -1.30
N GLN A 148 10.88 15.87 -2.28
CA GLN A 148 10.04 16.58 -3.24
C GLN A 148 8.66 16.99 -2.69
N PHE A 149 7.99 16.10 -1.95
CA PHE A 149 6.57 16.28 -1.58
C PHE A 149 6.30 16.41 -0.08
N GLY A 150 7.30 16.13 0.75
CA GLY A 150 7.23 16.27 2.21
C GLY A 150 6.32 15.30 2.94
N SER A 151 6.26 15.46 4.26
CA SER A 151 5.64 14.51 5.20
C SER A 151 4.13 14.29 4.98
N LYS A 152 3.40 15.32 4.55
CA LYS A 152 1.94 15.22 4.32
C LYS A 152 1.61 14.31 3.15
N ALA A 153 2.37 14.40 2.06
CA ALA A 153 2.23 13.50 0.91
C ALA A 153 2.67 12.08 1.29
N ALA A 154 3.80 11.95 1.99
CA ALA A 154 4.32 10.67 2.46
C ALA A 154 3.31 9.91 3.34
N LYS A 155 2.64 10.62 4.26
CA LYS A 155 1.58 10.04 5.09
C LYS A 155 0.36 9.60 4.26
N GLY A 156 -0.02 10.37 3.24
CA GLY A 156 -1.08 9.99 2.31
C GLY A 156 -0.73 8.72 1.53
N TRP A 157 0.51 8.62 1.07
CA TRP A 157 1.02 7.44 0.36
C TRP A 157 1.04 6.20 1.26
N CYS A 158 1.51 6.35 2.51
CA CYS A 158 1.44 5.27 3.51
C CYS A 158 0.00 4.79 3.74
N ALA A 159 -0.96 5.72 3.83
CA ALA A 159 -2.37 5.40 4.01
C ALA A 159 -2.94 4.62 2.81
N ALA A 160 -2.53 4.97 1.59
CA ALA A 160 -2.91 4.25 0.38
C ALA A 160 -2.35 2.82 0.36
N VAL A 161 -1.05 2.63 0.66
CA VAL A 161 -0.43 1.29 0.83
C VAL A 161 -1.14 0.49 1.93
N HIS A 162 -1.46 1.14 3.04
CA HIS A 162 -2.13 0.47 4.15
C HIS A 162 -3.53 -0.05 3.76
N ALA A 163 -4.36 0.78 3.12
CA ALA A 163 -5.67 0.37 2.61
C ALA A 163 -5.55 -0.74 1.56
N TYR A 164 -4.56 -0.64 0.67
CA TYR A 164 -4.23 -1.66 -0.32
C TYR A 164 -3.92 -3.03 0.31
N TYR A 165 -3.17 -3.05 1.41
CA TYR A 165 -2.92 -4.30 2.14
C TYR A 165 -4.13 -4.81 2.90
N LEU A 166 -4.94 -3.92 3.48
CA LEU A 166 -6.17 -4.33 4.15
C LEU A 166 -7.12 -5.04 3.19
N ALA A 167 -7.21 -4.58 1.93
CA ALA A 167 -8.03 -5.21 0.90
C ALA A 167 -7.64 -6.67 0.54
N GLN A 168 -6.53 -7.17 1.09
CA GLN A 168 -5.94 -8.47 0.78
C GLN A 168 -5.94 -9.45 1.95
N LYS A 169 -6.51 -9.04 3.09
CA LYS A 169 -6.62 -9.91 4.25
C LYS A 169 -7.40 -11.19 3.88
N PRO A 170 -6.95 -12.37 4.34
CA PRO A 170 -7.72 -13.60 4.23
C PRO A 170 -9.12 -13.43 4.81
N ASP A 171 -10.08 -14.14 4.24
CA ASP A 171 -11.47 -14.24 4.72
C ASP A 171 -12.30 -12.95 4.60
N LEU A 172 -11.82 -11.94 3.87
CA LEU A 172 -12.66 -10.80 3.51
C LEU A 172 -13.76 -11.21 2.52
N LEU A 173 -14.97 -10.73 2.77
CA LEU A 173 -16.07 -10.79 1.83
C LEU A 173 -15.77 -9.87 0.63
N SER A 174 -16.32 -10.18 -0.54
CA SER A 174 -16.01 -9.44 -1.77
C SER A 174 -16.30 -7.94 -1.66
N PHE A 175 -17.38 -7.55 -0.97
CA PHE A 175 -17.70 -6.14 -0.77
C PHE A 175 -16.65 -5.42 0.10
N GLU A 176 -16.05 -6.10 1.08
CA GLU A 176 -15.01 -5.54 1.92
C GLU A 176 -13.73 -5.33 1.11
N GLN A 177 -13.37 -6.31 0.27
CA GLN A 177 -12.22 -6.20 -0.65
C GLN A 177 -12.40 -5.02 -1.61
N ILE A 178 -13.58 -4.90 -2.25
CA ILE A 178 -13.88 -3.79 -3.17
C ILE A 178 -13.83 -2.46 -2.42
N SER A 179 -14.47 -2.35 -1.24
CA SER A 179 -14.51 -1.10 -0.47
C SER A 179 -13.12 -0.64 -0.03
N LEU A 180 -12.27 -1.57 0.42
CA LEU A 180 -10.90 -1.28 0.84
C LEU A 180 -9.99 -0.97 -0.35
N ALA A 181 -10.11 -1.71 -1.45
CA ALA A 181 -9.37 -1.41 -2.68
C ALA A 181 -9.77 -0.06 -3.27
N TYR A 182 -11.06 0.28 -3.24
CA TYR A 182 -11.57 1.58 -3.65
C TYR A 182 -10.97 2.70 -2.77
N THR A 183 -10.94 2.47 -1.45
CA THR A 183 -10.31 3.41 -0.50
C THR A 183 -8.83 3.62 -0.81
N ALA A 184 -8.11 2.58 -1.20
CA ALA A 184 -6.71 2.69 -1.63
C ALA A 184 -6.59 3.56 -2.90
N LEU A 185 -7.45 3.36 -3.91
CA LEU A 185 -7.48 4.17 -5.13
C LEU A 185 -7.81 5.64 -4.86
N ASP A 186 -8.77 5.93 -3.98
CA ASP A 186 -9.09 7.30 -3.56
C ASP A 186 -7.93 7.95 -2.80
N ALA A 187 -7.22 7.18 -1.96
CA ALA A 187 -6.04 7.65 -1.27
C ALA A 187 -4.89 7.93 -2.25
N CYS A 188 -4.70 7.09 -3.28
CA CYS A 188 -3.80 7.38 -4.41
C CYS A 188 -4.19 8.71 -5.06
N PHE A 189 -5.47 8.94 -5.37
CA PHE A 189 -5.93 10.20 -5.96
C PHE A 189 -5.60 11.40 -5.08
N ALA A 190 -5.81 11.30 -3.76
CA ALA A 190 -5.52 12.39 -2.83
C ALA A 190 -4.02 12.72 -2.74
N VAL A 191 -3.13 11.76 -3.00
CA VAL A 191 -1.68 11.99 -3.13
C VAL A 191 -1.37 12.56 -4.51
N PHE A 192 -1.88 11.93 -5.56
CA PHE A 192 -1.68 12.28 -6.96
C PHE A 192 -2.08 13.73 -7.23
N SER A 193 -3.28 14.15 -6.83
CA SER A 193 -3.83 15.48 -7.10
C SER A 193 -3.10 16.60 -6.35
N ARG A 194 -2.27 16.27 -5.35
CA ARG A 194 -1.39 17.24 -4.69
C ARG A 194 -0.10 17.44 -5.46
N ALA A 195 0.43 16.37 -6.03
CA ALA A 195 1.62 16.41 -6.87
C ALA A 195 1.30 16.99 -8.27
N TYR A 196 0.14 16.64 -8.81
CA TYR A 196 -0.33 16.99 -10.15
C TYR A 196 -1.79 17.47 -10.05
N PRO A 197 -2.05 18.74 -9.74
CA PRO A 197 -3.41 19.25 -9.59
C PRO A 197 -4.21 19.16 -10.91
N PRO A 198 -5.46 18.66 -10.90
CA PRO A 198 -6.30 18.70 -12.09
C PRO A 198 -6.77 20.13 -12.38
N ASP A 199 -6.98 20.46 -13.66
CA ASP A 199 -7.45 21.80 -14.08
C ASP A 199 -8.85 22.17 -13.56
N LYS A 200 -9.63 21.16 -13.16
CA LYS A 200 -11.00 21.31 -12.66
C LYS A 200 -11.31 20.24 -11.63
N ASP A 201 -12.28 20.53 -10.77
CA ASP A 201 -12.77 19.56 -9.80
C ASP A 201 -13.26 18.28 -10.50
N LEU A 202 -12.70 17.15 -10.06
CA LEU A 202 -13.03 15.84 -10.60
C LEU A 202 -14.07 15.15 -9.72
N SER A 203 -15.19 14.81 -10.35
CA SER A 203 -16.17 13.90 -9.78
C SER A 203 -15.52 12.56 -9.44
N HIS A 204 -16.04 11.88 -8.42
CA HIS A 204 -15.55 10.58 -7.97
C HIS A 204 -15.37 9.56 -9.12
N ALA A 205 -16.35 9.47 -10.02
CA ALA A 205 -16.33 8.59 -11.19
C ALA A 205 -15.13 8.82 -12.12
N ARG A 206 -14.61 10.06 -12.21
CA ARG A 206 -13.54 10.45 -13.13
C ARG A 206 -12.14 10.28 -12.56
N ARG A 207 -12.00 10.13 -11.23
CA ARG A 207 -10.69 10.17 -10.55
C ARG A 207 -9.76 9.05 -11.01
N ILE A 208 -10.28 7.83 -11.12
CA ILE A 208 -9.47 6.65 -11.48
C ILE A 208 -9.00 6.74 -12.93
N GLN A 209 -9.92 6.98 -13.87
CA GLN A 209 -9.57 7.19 -15.28
C GLN A 209 -8.54 8.31 -15.44
N TRP A 210 -8.77 9.46 -14.78
CA TRP A 210 -7.84 10.58 -14.86
C TRP A 210 -6.44 10.22 -14.33
N MET A 211 -6.32 9.55 -13.18
CA MET A 211 -5.00 9.12 -12.69
C MET A 211 -4.29 8.19 -13.66
N CYS A 212 -5.02 7.23 -14.25
CA CYS A 212 -4.47 6.30 -15.23
C CYS A 212 -3.94 7.05 -16.47
N GLU A 213 -4.72 7.98 -17.01
CA GLU A 213 -4.32 8.84 -18.14
C GLU A 213 -3.11 9.73 -17.82
N GLN A 214 -2.94 10.17 -16.57
CA GLN A 214 -1.78 10.97 -16.15
C GLN A 214 -0.52 10.14 -15.85
N SER A 215 -0.65 8.82 -15.67
CA SER A 215 0.45 7.93 -15.25
C SER A 215 0.85 6.90 -16.28
N ASP A 216 0.28 6.97 -17.49
CA ASP A 216 0.43 5.97 -18.56
C ASP A 216 0.06 4.54 -18.12
N VAL A 217 -0.69 4.40 -17.03
CA VAL A 217 -1.27 3.13 -16.59
C VAL A 217 -2.52 2.86 -17.43
N PRO A 218 -2.69 1.68 -18.04
CA PRO A 218 -3.87 1.37 -18.82
C PRO A 218 -5.17 1.52 -18.01
N VAL A 219 -6.15 2.25 -18.56
CA VAL A 219 -7.46 2.44 -17.92
C VAL A 219 -8.26 1.14 -18.04
N PRO A 220 -8.63 0.48 -16.93
CA PRO A 220 -9.47 -0.72 -17.00
C PRO A 220 -10.88 -0.39 -17.47
N ALA A 221 -11.55 -1.33 -18.15
CA ALA A 221 -12.88 -1.10 -18.73
C ALA A 221 -13.91 -0.59 -17.70
N TRP A 222 -13.91 -1.16 -16.49
CA TRP A 222 -14.82 -0.76 -15.40
C TRP A 222 -14.55 0.65 -14.84
N ALA A 223 -13.39 1.24 -15.15
CA ALA A 223 -12.99 2.58 -14.72
C ALA A 223 -13.32 3.67 -15.75
N ILE A 224 -13.61 3.29 -17.00
CA ILE A 224 -13.91 4.22 -18.08
C ILE A 224 -15.23 4.92 -17.78
N VAL A 225 -15.20 6.25 -17.80
CA VAL A 225 -16.38 7.08 -17.57
C VAL A 225 -17.19 7.18 -18.84
N GLN A 226 -18.48 6.84 -18.73
CA GLN A 226 -19.46 7.00 -19.79
C GLN A 226 -20.15 8.36 -19.66
N PHE A 227 -20.37 9.01 -20.80
CA PHE A 227 -21.05 10.30 -20.92
C PHE A 227 -22.35 10.11 -21.70
N GLU A 228 -23.45 10.00 -20.98
CA GLU A 228 -24.79 9.91 -21.58
C GLU A 228 -25.53 11.25 -21.45
N PRO A 229 -26.21 11.72 -22.51
CA PRO A 229 -27.02 12.93 -22.45
C PRO A 229 -28.06 12.88 -21.33
N GLY A 230 -28.08 13.91 -20.47
CA GLY A 230 -29.04 14.03 -19.37
C GLY A 230 -28.71 13.19 -18.13
N LYS A 231 -27.61 12.43 -18.11
CA LYS A 231 -27.15 11.68 -16.93
C LYS A 231 -25.85 12.23 -16.38
N ARG A 232 -25.60 11.99 -15.09
CA ARG A 232 -24.30 12.28 -14.49
C ARG A 232 -23.25 11.30 -15.02
N PRO A 233 -22.01 11.74 -15.29
CA PRO A 233 -20.94 10.83 -15.70
C PRO A 233 -20.73 9.74 -14.66
N ALA A 234 -20.66 8.49 -15.12
CA ALA A 234 -20.45 7.33 -14.27
C ALA A 234 -19.55 6.33 -14.99
N SER A 235 -18.67 5.69 -14.22
CA SER A 235 -18.07 4.41 -14.59
C SER A 235 -18.83 3.26 -13.92
N GLU A 236 -18.67 2.04 -14.41
CA GLU A 236 -19.27 0.85 -13.81
C GLU A 236 -18.90 0.72 -12.33
N LEU A 237 -17.63 0.91 -11.98
CA LEU A 237 -17.19 0.87 -10.59
C LEU A 237 -17.85 1.96 -9.74
N SER A 238 -18.01 3.17 -10.27
CA SER A 238 -18.63 4.27 -9.52
C SER A 238 -20.12 4.01 -9.26
N ALA A 239 -20.83 3.39 -10.20
CA ALA A 239 -22.22 2.97 -10.04
C ALA A 239 -22.34 1.83 -9.03
N LEU A 240 -21.46 0.82 -9.11
CA LEU A 240 -21.38 -0.29 -8.17
C LEU A 240 -21.12 0.21 -6.73
N ARG A 241 -20.14 1.10 -6.56
CA ARG A 241 -19.81 1.72 -5.26
C ARG A 241 -20.98 2.51 -4.69
N ASN A 242 -21.69 3.26 -5.52
CA ASN A 242 -22.83 4.05 -5.06
C ASN A 242 -23.96 3.15 -4.56
N SER A 243 -24.30 2.09 -5.31
CA SER A 243 -25.30 1.10 -4.89
C SER A 243 -24.89 0.40 -3.59
N ALA A 244 -23.62 0.01 -3.47
CA ALA A 244 -23.10 -0.66 -2.27
C ALA A 244 -23.22 0.22 -1.02
N ILE A 245 -22.96 1.52 -1.14
CA ILE A 245 -22.95 2.44 0.02
C ILE A 245 -24.32 3.02 0.33
N HIS A 246 -25.14 3.33 -0.67
CA HIS A 246 -26.41 4.00 -0.48
C HIS A 246 -27.59 3.03 -0.36
N GLU A 247 -27.48 1.84 -0.95
CA GLU A 247 -28.58 0.88 -1.04
C GLU A 247 -28.26 -0.46 -0.38
N ALA A 248 -27.01 -0.64 0.10
CA ALA A 248 -26.53 -1.92 0.64
C ALA A 248 -26.67 -3.09 -0.37
N ILE A 249 -26.53 -2.77 -1.67
CA ILE A 249 -26.62 -3.70 -2.80
C ILE A 249 -25.28 -3.73 -3.54
N LEU A 250 -24.73 -4.92 -3.76
CA LEU A 250 -23.55 -5.13 -4.60
C LEU A 250 -23.88 -6.18 -5.66
N ASP A 251 -23.79 -5.80 -6.93
CA ASP A 251 -24.11 -6.68 -8.07
C ASP A 251 -25.53 -7.27 -7.98
N GLU A 252 -26.53 -6.39 -7.78
CA GLU A 252 -27.96 -6.70 -7.61
C GLU A 252 -28.34 -7.52 -6.36
N ASP A 253 -27.36 -7.97 -5.57
CA ASP A 253 -27.56 -8.79 -4.37
C ASP A 253 -27.23 -8.01 -3.08
N MET A 254 -27.78 -8.44 -1.95
CA MET A 254 -27.47 -7.86 -0.63
C MET A 254 -25.97 -7.99 -0.30
N LEU A 255 -25.40 -6.97 0.33
CA LEU A 255 -24.01 -7.01 0.82
C LEU A 255 -23.72 -8.29 1.64
N GLY A 256 -22.61 -8.96 1.31
CA GLY A 256 -22.16 -10.17 2.00
C GLY A 256 -22.78 -11.47 1.50
N PHE A 257 -23.87 -11.40 0.72
CA PHE A 257 -24.45 -12.54 0.01
C PHE A 257 -24.15 -12.51 -1.49
N SER A 258 -23.74 -11.35 -2.01
CA SER A 258 -23.16 -11.22 -3.33
C SER A 258 -21.82 -11.97 -3.40
N ALA A 259 -21.86 -13.19 -3.90
CA ALA A 259 -20.71 -13.69 -4.63
C ALA A 259 -20.67 -12.84 -5.89
N VAL A 260 -19.69 -11.93 -6.01
CA VAL A 260 -19.47 -11.22 -7.29
C VAL A 260 -19.39 -12.31 -8.35
N LYS A 261 -20.44 -12.46 -9.15
CA LYS A 261 -20.69 -13.70 -9.88
C LYS A 261 -19.52 -13.87 -10.85
N ARG A 262 -19.10 -15.12 -11.11
CA ARG A 262 -18.19 -15.40 -12.24
C ARG A 262 -18.87 -14.87 -13.51
N GLY A 263 -18.50 -13.66 -13.90
CA GLY A 263 -19.24 -12.74 -14.77
C GLY A 263 -18.50 -11.39 -14.77
N SER A 264 -19.16 -10.29 -15.18
CA SER A 264 -18.53 -8.99 -15.51
C SER A 264 -17.62 -8.39 -14.43
N PHE A 265 -17.84 -8.72 -13.14
CA PHE A 265 -17.04 -8.19 -12.03
C PHE A 265 -16.25 -9.26 -11.27
N GLY A 266 -16.24 -10.52 -11.70
CA GLY A 266 -15.67 -11.64 -10.93
C GLY A 266 -14.19 -11.47 -10.53
N ASN A 267 -13.42 -10.70 -11.31
CA ASN A 267 -12.03 -10.37 -11.04
C ASN A 267 -11.83 -8.93 -10.52
N LEU A 268 -12.90 -8.15 -10.33
CA LEU A 268 -12.81 -6.74 -9.94
C LEU A 268 -11.96 -6.51 -8.67
N PRO A 269 -12.10 -7.30 -7.58
CA PRO A 269 -11.21 -7.13 -6.42
C PRO A 269 -9.73 -7.37 -6.72
N LEU A 270 -9.40 -8.24 -7.68
CA LEU A 270 -8.02 -8.46 -8.13
C LEU A 270 -7.54 -7.26 -8.95
N GLU A 271 -8.31 -6.86 -9.96
CA GLU A 271 -7.97 -5.76 -10.87
C GLU A 271 -7.79 -4.44 -10.14
N MET A 272 -8.68 -4.10 -9.21
CA MET A 272 -8.57 -2.87 -8.42
C MET A 272 -7.29 -2.84 -7.58
N ARG A 273 -6.88 -3.99 -7.03
CA ARG A 273 -5.63 -4.11 -6.26
C ARG A 273 -4.40 -3.98 -7.16
N HIS A 274 -4.41 -4.65 -8.30
CA HIS A 274 -3.33 -4.54 -9.28
C HIS A 274 -3.18 -3.11 -9.80
N LEU A 275 -4.29 -2.43 -10.09
CA LEU A 275 -4.29 -1.02 -10.46
C LEU A 275 -3.71 -0.14 -9.34
N ALA A 276 -4.17 -0.33 -8.10
CA ALA A 276 -3.65 0.41 -6.95
C ALA A 276 -2.14 0.21 -6.79
N CYS A 277 -1.63 -1.01 -6.99
CA CYS A 277 -0.20 -1.30 -6.91
C CYS A 277 0.60 -0.53 -7.98
N ARG A 278 0.12 -0.50 -9.23
CA ARG A 278 0.77 0.25 -10.33
C ARG A 278 0.79 1.75 -10.04
N LEU A 279 -0.33 2.32 -9.59
CA LEU A 279 -0.42 3.72 -9.20
C LEU A 279 0.50 4.06 -8.01
N LEU A 280 0.60 3.19 -7.00
CA LEU A 280 1.50 3.39 -5.86
C LEU A 280 2.97 3.39 -6.27
N VAL A 281 3.34 2.48 -7.19
CA VAL A 281 4.69 2.35 -7.75
C VAL A 281 5.04 3.55 -8.63
N TRP A 282 4.12 4.00 -9.46
CA TRP A 282 4.30 5.22 -10.24
C TRP A 282 4.44 6.46 -9.33
N LEU A 283 3.55 6.59 -8.33
CA LEU A 283 3.54 7.72 -7.39
C LEU A 283 4.84 7.85 -6.58
N ILE A 284 5.50 6.75 -6.23
CA ILE A 284 6.77 6.79 -5.50
C ILE A 284 7.97 7.16 -6.41
N GLY A 285 7.74 7.26 -7.73
CA GLY A 285 8.73 7.72 -8.70
C GLY A 285 9.33 6.62 -9.57
N VAL A 286 8.71 5.44 -9.66
CA VAL A 286 9.15 4.40 -10.60
C VAL A 286 8.65 4.75 -11.99
N SER A 287 9.58 4.94 -12.92
CA SER A 287 9.31 5.23 -14.32
C SER A 287 9.41 3.99 -15.23
N ASP A 288 9.41 2.78 -14.67
CA ASP A 288 9.49 1.52 -15.40
C ASP A 288 8.19 1.24 -16.17
N PRO A 289 8.14 1.47 -17.50
CA PRO A 289 6.93 1.26 -18.29
C PRO A 289 6.58 -0.23 -18.39
N GLU A 290 7.54 -1.14 -18.20
CA GLU A 290 7.34 -2.58 -18.32
C GLU A 290 6.51 -3.15 -17.17
N TYR A 291 6.52 -2.50 -16.00
CA TYR A 291 5.63 -2.87 -14.90
C TYR A 291 4.33 -2.07 -14.91
N VAL A 292 4.40 -0.73 -14.94
CA VAL A 292 3.20 0.12 -14.79
C VAL A 292 2.22 -0.04 -15.96
N GLY A 293 2.74 -0.40 -17.14
CA GLY A 293 1.96 -0.68 -18.34
C GLY A 293 1.34 -2.07 -18.41
N THR A 294 1.56 -2.94 -17.41
CA THR A 294 1.05 -4.33 -17.45
C THR A 294 -0.44 -4.41 -17.19
N PRO A 295 -1.13 -5.40 -17.80
CA PRO A 295 -2.55 -5.63 -17.55
C PRO A 295 -2.84 -5.92 -16.07
N VAL A 296 -3.98 -5.43 -15.58
CA VAL A 296 -4.42 -5.61 -14.17
C VAL A 296 -5.33 -6.83 -13.98
N ASP A 297 -5.81 -7.43 -15.07
CA ASP A 297 -6.78 -8.52 -15.12
C ASP A 297 -6.16 -9.93 -15.08
N THR A 298 -4.84 -10.01 -14.94
CA THR A 298 -4.10 -11.28 -14.86
C THR A 298 -3.73 -11.62 -13.43
N ARG A 299 -3.34 -12.87 -13.19
CA ARG A 299 -2.67 -13.32 -11.95
C ARG A 299 -1.15 -13.44 -12.11
N SER A 300 -0.63 -12.93 -13.23
CA SER A 300 0.80 -12.93 -13.49
C SER A 300 1.50 -12.04 -12.48
N ARG A 301 2.77 -12.37 -12.21
CA ARG A 301 3.66 -11.48 -11.46
C ARG A 301 4.69 -10.90 -12.40
N TYR A 302 5.07 -9.66 -12.15
CA TYR A 302 5.89 -8.86 -13.04
C TYR A 302 7.15 -8.41 -12.32
N LEU A 303 8.30 -8.59 -12.97
CA LEU A 303 9.57 -8.12 -12.42
C LEU A 303 9.56 -6.59 -12.37
N VAL A 304 10.03 -6.03 -11.27
CA VAL A 304 10.30 -4.60 -11.13
C VAL A 304 11.78 -4.41 -10.83
N THR A 305 12.44 -3.59 -11.64
CA THR A 305 13.86 -3.27 -11.47
C THR A 305 14.05 -1.77 -11.23
N LEU A 306 14.88 -1.43 -10.25
CA LEU A 306 15.26 -0.08 -9.87
C LEU A 306 16.77 0.08 -10.00
#